data_AF-A0A1G8G2N8-F1
#
_entry.id   AF-A0A1G8G2N8-F1
#
_cell.length_a   1.000
_cell.length_b   1.000
_cell.length_c   1.000
_cell.angle_alpha   90.00
_cell.angle_beta   90.00
_cell.angle_gamma   90.00
#
_symmetry.space_group_name_H-M   'P 1'
#
loop_
_entity.id
_entity.type
_entity.pdbx_description
1 polymer ?
#
loop_
_entity_poly.entity_id
_entity_poly.type
_entity_poly.pdbx_seq_one_letter_code
_entity_poly.pdbx_strand_id
1 'polypeptide(L)'
;MTMRPVEWEIRHPVSGDLIAILRVVALGPRKEWYARAVTPEPERSRRTLIGYWASPDEAHRGVLALFERRTGRPLGGAATTLVPMKPPPGEREPSTVARVGRQSSRT
;
A
#
# COMPACT_ATOMS: atom_id res chain seq x y z
N MET A 1 11.42 -22.88 -14.32
CA MET A 1 9.98 -22.55 -14.19
C MET A 1 9.87 -21.16 -13.59
N THR A 2 9.58 -20.14 -14.40
CA THR A 2 9.58 -18.74 -13.96
C THR A 2 8.16 -18.36 -13.54
N MET A 3 7.90 -18.31 -12.23
CA MET A 3 6.61 -17.84 -11.70
C MET A 3 6.43 -16.38 -12.07
N ARG A 4 5.42 -16.08 -12.91
CA ARG A 4 5.03 -14.68 -13.14
C ARG A 4 4.35 -14.17 -11.86
N PRO A 5 4.67 -12.95 -11.39
CA PRO A 5 3.95 -12.35 -10.28
C PRO A 5 2.46 -12.28 -10.63
N VAL A 6 1.59 -12.71 -9.72
CA VAL A 6 0.15 -12.54 -9.87
C VAL A 6 -0.15 -11.05 -9.77
N GLU A 7 -0.88 -10.53 -10.76
CA GLU A 7 -1.37 -9.16 -10.79
C GLU A 7 -2.90 -9.20 -10.75
N TRP A 8 -3.47 -8.30 -9.95
CA TRP A 8 -4.91 -8.07 -9.88
C TRP A 8 -5.24 -6.67 -10.37
N GLU A 9 -6.36 -6.55 -11.03
CA GLU A 9 -6.89 -5.27 -11.48
C GLU A 9 -7.82 -4.70 -10.41
N ILE A 10 -7.64 -3.43 -10.08
CA ILE A 10 -8.59 -2.67 -9.28
C ILE A 10 -9.41 -1.82 -10.24
N ARG A 11 -10.71 -2.05 -10.27
CA ARG A 11 -11.64 -1.39 -11.18
C ARG A 11 -12.63 -0.51 -10.43
N HIS A 12 -13.09 0.53 -11.10
CA HIS A 12 -14.20 1.34 -10.61
C HIS A 12 -15.44 0.43 -10.49
N PRO A 13 -16.10 0.35 -9.33
CA PRO A 13 -17.18 -0.61 -9.10
C PRO A 13 -18.41 -0.35 -9.98
N VAL A 14 -18.67 0.90 -10.34
CA VAL A 14 -19.79 1.28 -11.22
C VAL A 14 -19.41 1.25 -12.71
N SER A 15 -18.42 2.06 -13.14
CA SER A 15 -18.07 2.16 -14.56
C SER A 15 -17.23 1.00 -15.10
N GLY A 16 -16.60 0.20 -14.23
CA GLY A 16 -15.67 -0.86 -14.64
C GLY A 16 -14.30 -0.35 -15.09
N ASP A 17 -14.06 0.96 -15.07
CA ASP A 17 -12.80 1.58 -15.50
C ASP A 17 -11.62 1.06 -14.68
N LEU A 18 -10.49 0.82 -15.32
CA LEU A 18 -9.30 0.37 -14.62
C LEU A 18 -8.68 1.53 -13.83
N ILE A 19 -8.56 1.36 -12.50
CA ILE A 19 -8.02 2.37 -11.58
C ILE A 19 -6.56 2.09 -11.25
N ALA A 20 -6.21 0.82 -11.00
CA ALA A 20 -4.86 0.45 -10.61
C ALA A 20 -4.57 -1.02 -10.92
N ILE A 21 -3.27 -1.36 -10.92
CA ILE A 21 -2.79 -2.73 -10.88
C ILE A 21 -2.18 -3.00 -9.52
N LEU A 22 -2.60 -4.09 -8.89
CA LEU A 22 -2.13 -4.56 -7.58
C LEU A 22 -1.29 -5.82 -7.75
N ARG A 23 -0.18 -5.91 -7.00
CA ARG A 23 0.61 -7.13 -6.89
C ARG A 23 1.22 -7.27 -5.50
N VAL A 24 1.43 -8.51 -5.08
CA VAL A 24 2.17 -8.79 -3.85
C VAL A 24 3.66 -8.95 -4.19
N VAL A 25 4.51 -8.22 -3.46
CA VAL A 25 5.97 -8.25 -3.63
C VAL A 25 6.66 -8.44 -2.29
N ALA A 26 7.72 -9.23 -2.27
CA ALA A 26 8.63 -9.32 -1.14
C ALA A 26 9.70 -8.23 -1.28
N LEU A 27 9.85 -7.36 -0.27
CA LEU A 27 10.78 -6.24 -0.30
C LEU A 27 11.68 -6.20 0.95
N GLY A 28 12.85 -5.58 0.77
CA GLY A 28 13.85 -5.39 1.82
C GLY A 28 14.62 -6.66 2.21
N PRO A 29 15.63 -6.53 3.11
CA PRO A 29 16.50 -7.64 3.49
C PRO A 29 15.77 -8.83 4.14
N ARG A 30 14.64 -8.55 4.80
CA ARG A 30 13.80 -9.56 5.45
C ARG A 30 12.73 -10.17 4.54
N LYS A 31 12.71 -9.81 3.24
CA LYS A 31 11.70 -10.26 2.26
C LYS A 31 10.27 -10.10 2.79
N GLU A 32 10.01 -8.96 3.43
CA GLU A 32 8.69 -8.69 3.99
C GLU A 32 7.68 -8.51 2.86
N TRP A 33 6.46 -9.02 3.04
CA TRP A 33 5.41 -8.92 2.03
C TRP A 33 4.75 -7.53 2.03
N TYR A 34 4.52 -7.01 0.83
CA TYR A 34 3.84 -5.74 0.58
C TYR A 34 2.80 -5.94 -0.52
N ALA A 35 1.60 -5.43 -0.30
CA ALA A 35 0.62 -5.22 -1.35
C ALA A 35 0.95 -3.88 -2.04
N ARG A 36 1.46 -3.93 -3.27
CA ARG A 36 1.92 -2.77 -4.04
C ARG A 36 0.91 -2.44 -5.14
N ALA A 37 0.31 -1.25 -5.06
CA ALA A 37 -0.55 -0.74 -6.14
C ALA A 37 0.20 0.28 -7.00
N VAL A 38 -0.03 0.21 -8.31
CA VAL A 38 0.51 1.14 -9.31
C VAL A 38 -0.58 1.62 -10.24
N THR A 39 -0.33 2.73 -10.92
CA THR A 39 -1.23 3.25 -11.96
C THR A 39 -1.40 2.24 -13.11
N PRO A 40 -2.53 2.30 -13.84
CA PRO A 40 -2.98 1.22 -14.71
C PRO A 40 -2.39 1.28 -16.13
N GLU A 41 -1.28 1.97 -16.34
CA GLU A 41 -0.70 2.11 -17.68
C GLU A 41 -0.35 0.72 -18.25
N PRO A 42 -0.65 0.49 -19.55
CA PRO A 42 -0.43 -0.81 -20.18
C PRO A 42 1.07 -1.15 -20.21
N GLU A 43 1.90 -0.15 -20.50
CA GLU A 43 3.35 -0.26 -20.49
C GLU A 43 3.88 -0.23 -19.06
N ARG A 44 4.54 -1.31 -18.63
CA ARG A 44 5.02 -1.48 -17.24
C ARG A 44 5.97 -0.37 -16.81
N SER A 45 6.81 0.12 -17.71
CA SER A 45 7.77 1.19 -17.43
C SER A 45 7.13 2.55 -17.16
N ARG A 46 5.86 2.75 -17.57
CA ARG A 46 5.09 3.98 -17.35
C ARG A 46 4.24 3.96 -16.08
N ARG A 47 4.13 2.79 -15.42
CA ARG A 47 3.34 2.66 -14.20
C ARG A 47 4.04 3.36 -13.03
N THR A 48 3.31 4.26 -12.39
CA THR A 48 3.76 5.01 -11.20
C THR A 48 3.25 4.34 -9.92
N LEU A 49 3.99 4.47 -8.82
CA LEU A 49 3.59 3.93 -7.53
C LEU A 49 2.41 4.74 -6.97
N ILE A 50 1.34 4.05 -6.56
CA ILE A 50 0.25 4.66 -5.79
C ILE A 50 0.55 4.52 -4.29
N GLY A 51 0.95 3.32 -3.86
CA GLY A 51 1.23 3.07 -2.46
C GLY A 51 1.52 1.60 -2.16
N TYR A 52 1.79 1.37 -0.88
CA TYR A 52 1.97 0.05 -0.29
C TYR A 52 1.00 -0.15 0.87
N TRP A 53 0.52 -1.38 1.04
CA TRP A 53 -0.33 -1.79 2.16
C TRP A 53 0.11 -3.15 2.73
N ALA A 54 -0.42 -3.50 3.90
CA ALA A 54 -0.09 -4.76 4.55
C ALA A 54 -0.79 -5.95 3.88
N SER A 55 -1.95 -5.73 3.25
CA SER A 55 -2.71 -6.78 2.57
C SER A 55 -3.32 -6.33 1.23
N PRO A 56 -3.66 -7.27 0.31
CA PRO A 56 -4.38 -6.94 -0.91
C PRO A 56 -5.74 -6.26 -0.69
N ASP A 57 -6.47 -6.64 0.36
CA ASP A 57 -7.75 -6.04 0.72
C ASP A 57 -7.61 -4.58 1.15
N GLU A 58 -6.62 -4.30 2.00
CA GLU A 58 -6.29 -2.92 2.39
C GLU A 58 -5.85 -2.09 1.19
N ALA A 59 -5.05 -2.65 0.29
CA ALA A 59 -4.66 -1.98 -0.94
C ALA A 59 -5.86 -1.68 -1.84
N HIS A 60 -6.80 -2.62 -1.97
CA HIS A 60 -8.02 -2.43 -2.74
C HIS A 60 -8.84 -1.25 -2.20
N ARG A 61 -9.15 -1.27 -0.89
CA ARG A 61 -9.90 -0.18 -0.24
C ARG A 61 -9.14 1.15 -0.26
N GLY A 62 -7.84 1.12 -0.01
CA GLY A 62 -6.98 2.31 0.01
C GLY A 62 -6.88 2.99 -1.36
N VAL A 63 -6.72 2.20 -2.43
CA VAL A 63 -6.70 2.73 -3.81
C VAL A 63 -8.04 3.37 -4.16
N LEU A 64 -9.15 2.73 -3.84
CA LEU A 64 -10.49 3.27 -4.09
C LEU A 64 -10.71 4.59 -3.32
N ALA A 65 -10.36 4.65 -2.04
CA ALA A 65 -10.44 5.88 -1.25
C ALA A 65 -9.58 7.02 -1.80
N LEU A 66 -8.36 6.71 -2.22
CA LEU A 66 -7.47 7.70 -2.85
C LEU A 66 -8.01 8.18 -4.20
N PHE A 67 -8.58 7.28 -5.00
CA PHE A 67 -9.18 7.63 -6.29
C PHE A 67 -10.37 8.56 -6.12
N GLU A 68 -11.32 8.21 -5.25
CA GLU A 68 -12.51 9.02 -4.94
C GLU A 68 -12.09 10.41 -4.43
N ARG A 69 -11.15 10.47 -3.49
CA ARG A 69 -10.63 11.73 -2.94
C ARG A 69 -9.92 12.59 -3.99
N ARG A 70 -9.13 11.99 -4.89
CA ARG A 70 -8.33 12.72 -5.90
C ARG A 70 -9.18 13.22 -7.07
N THR A 71 -10.17 12.44 -7.49
CA THR A 71 -10.95 12.70 -8.71
C THR A 71 -12.32 13.29 -8.44
N GLY A 72 -12.81 13.20 -7.20
CA GLY A 72 -14.19 13.55 -6.86
C GLY A 72 -15.23 12.62 -7.49
N ARG A 73 -14.82 11.53 -8.14
CA ARG A 73 -15.75 10.56 -8.75
C ARG A 73 -16.27 9.61 -7.68
N PRO A 74 -17.60 9.57 -7.45
CA PRO A 74 -18.19 8.70 -6.44
C PRO A 74 -18.16 7.24 -6.88
N LEU A 75 -17.89 6.35 -5.93
CA LEU A 75 -17.82 4.90 -6.17
C LEU A 75 -19.17 4.18 -6.07
N GLY A 76 -20.28 4.90 -5.97
CA GLY A 76 -21.62 4.32 -5.91
C GLY A 76 -22.01 3.74 -4.54
N GLY A 77 -21.32 4.13 -3.47
CA GLY A 77 -21.59 3.71 -2.10
C GLY A 77 -21.24 4.80 -1.07
N ALA A 78 -21.15 4.42 0.21
CA ALA A 78 -20.65 5.32 1.24
C ALA A 78 -19.20 5.74 0.95
N ALA A 79 -18.85 6.98 1.33
CA ALA A 79 -17.51 7.52 1.14
C ALA A 79 -16.45 6.57 1.71
N THR A 80 -15.41 6.31 0.94
CA THR A 80 -14.41 5.29 1.31
C THR A 80 -13.44 5.87 2.34
N THR A 81 -13.34 5.25 3.51
CA THR A 81 -12.37 5.65 4.54
C THR A 81 -10.94 5.45 4.05
N LEU A 82 -10.07 6.43 4.30
CA LEU A 82 -8.67 6.35 3.95
C LEU A 82 -7.97 5.22 4.75
N VAL A 83 -7.38 4.27 4.04
CA VAL A 83 -6.60 3.17 4.63
C VAL A 83 -5.14 3.60 4.78
N PRO A 84 -4.55 3.51 5.99
CA PRO A 84 -3.14 3.85 6.19
C PRO A 84 -2.21 3.08 5.26
N MET A 85 -1.28 3.79 4.61
CA MET A 85 -0.26 3.16 3.78
C MET A 85 0.88 2.62 4.65
N LYS A 86 1.40 1.47 4.25
CA LYS A 86 2.61 0.90 4.82
C LYS A 86 3.83 1.69 4.30
N PRO A 87 4.78 2.07 5.17
CA PRO A 87 5.97 2.80 4.72
C PRO A 87 6.81 1.94 3.77
N PRO A 88 7.55 2.55 2.83
CA PRO A 88 8.44 1.83 1.93
C PRO A 88 9.54 1.08 2.68
N PRO A 89 10.06 -0.01 2.09
CA PRO A 89 11.15 -0.81 2.66
C PRO A 89 12.43 0.03 2.77
N GLY A 90 12.73 0.52 3.96
CA GLY A 90 13.92 1.34 4.24
C GLY A 90 13.68 2.49 5.22
N GLU A 91 12.43 2.91 5.39
CA GLU A 91 12.05 4.02 6.29
C GLU A 91 11.65 3.58 7.70
N ARG A 92 11.73 2.28 8.04
CA ARG A 92 11.66 1.89 9.45
C ARG A 92 12.93 2.39 10.13
N GLU A 93 12.86 3.59 10.70
CA GLU A 93 13.89 4.15 11.57
C GLU A 93 14.36 3.08 12.56
N PRO A 94 15.68 3.00 12.86
CA PRO A 94 16.16 2.13 13.92
C PRO A 94 15.41 2.50 15.19
N SER A 95 14.75 1.52 15.80
CA SER A 95 14.05 1.65 17.06
C SER A 95 14.88 2.52 18.00
N THR A 96 14.38 3.71 18.33
CA THR A 96 14.94 4.52 19.40
C THR A 96 14.72 3.74 20.69
N VAL A 97 15.69 2.89 21.03
CA VAL A 97 15.84 2.35 22.37
C VAL A 97 16.40 3.50 23.20
N ALA A 98 15.56 4.49 23.50
CA ALA A 98 15.85 5.48 24.54
C ALA A 98 15.71 4.77 25.89
N ARG A 99 16.83 4.17 26.27
CA ARG A 99 17.25 3.81 27.62
C ARG A 99 16.80 4.87 28.63
N VAL A 100 15.61 4.74 29.21
CA VAL A 100 15.26 5.48 30.43
C VAL A 100 15.86 4.72 31.60
N GLY A 101 17.01 5.24 32.03
CA GLY A 101 17.31 5.46 33.45
C GLY A 101 17.09 4.27 34.37
N ARG A 102 18.16 3.49 34.52
CA ARG A 102 18.48 2.73 35.72
C ARG A 102 18.40 3.66 36.95
N GLN A 103 17.26 3.73 37.63
CA GLN A 103 17.19 4.28 38.98
C GLN A 103 17.73 3.22 39.94
N SER A 104 19.01 3.36 40.28
CA SER A 104 19.60 2.74 41.45
C SER A 104 19.88 3.82 42.49
N SER A 105 19.69 3.42 43.76
CA SER A 105 20.14 4.07 45.01
C SER A 105 19.13 5.06 45.61
N ARG A 106 18.33 4.68 46.62
CA ARG A 106 18.67 4.44 48.05
C ARG A 106 19.12 5.72 48.74
N THR A 107 18.31 6.27 49.66
CA THR A 107 18.53 6.32 51.13
C THR A 107 17.22 6.71 51.80
#